data_AF-A0A655S511-F1
#
_entry.id   AF-A0A655S511-F1
#
_cell.length_a   1.000
_cell.length_b   1.000
_cell.length_c   1.000
_cell.angle_alpha   90.00
_cell.angle_beta   90.00
_cell.angle_gamma   90.00
#
_symmetry.space_group_name_H-M   'P 1'
#
loop_
_entity.id
_entity.type
_entity.pdbx_description
1 polymer ?
#
loop_
_entity_poly.entity_id
_entity_poly.type
_entity_poly.pdbx_seq_one_letter_code
_entity_poly.pdbx_strand_id
1 'polypeptide(L)'
;MSTGNTLPPALAALASPLNDAQLNQLQQTVTQLNAQQLAWVSGYFWGLSQSNALSVPHISAGQTASAASGKLTIIFASQTGNAKGVAQALLKEAQAAGIQAQLFDASDYKGKDLAKETHVIFVASTNGEGEAPDNALALHEFLKSKKAPKLPNLKYGVLGLGDSSYQFFCQTGKDFDQFLENLGAQRLVERLDADVDYQAAATEWRKQVLSILKDELTGAAAVTSVATFAVSQTAESHYSKEQPYTASLSTSQKITGRDSGKDVRHIEIDLADSGITYQPGDALGVWYENRPQLVNALLDSVGLSGHEEVQVDGETLSLHSALTHHYEITAANPQLVAQFAELAQSEKLTSLAQDKEALREYATRTQVIDVLREEKVTLSAIQLLSLLRRLTPRLYSIASSQSEVGEEVHLTVGVVEYEYKGEQRLGGASSFLAHQLEEGAPVKVFVEHNNNFKLPSDDNAPLIMVGPGTGIAPFRSFIQERENRGAAGKNWLLFGDRTFTQDFLYQVEWQKYLKSGVLNRLDVAFSRDQHEKVYVQHRLLEQAELVWQWLQEGAYFYVCGDASRMAKDVHQALITVVEQQGGLNREQAEEYVSELRKAKRYQRDVY
;
A
#
# COMPACT_ATOMS: atom_id res chain seq x y z
N MET A 1 -8.94 41.31 -44.35
CA MET A 1 -8.75 42.15 -43.16
C MET A 1 -7.86 41.39 -42.19
N SER A 2 -6.93 42.12 -41.57
CA SER A 2 -5.72 41.69 -40.88
C SER A 2 -5.88 40.53 -39.87
N THR A 3 -4.99 39.55 -39.99
CA THR A 3 -4.60 38.60 -38.93
C THR A 3 -3.79 39.35 -37.87
N GLY A 4 -4.38 39.54 -36.69
CA GLY A 4 -3.69 40.14 -35.54
C GLY A 4 -2.72 39.14 -34.91
N ASN A 5 -1.43 39.26 -35.26
CA ASN A 5 -0.33 38.71 -34.46
C ASN A 5 -0.29 39.48 -33.14
N THR A 6 -0.72 38.86 -32.04
CA THR A 6 -0.42 39.36 -30.69
C THR A 6 1.05 39.09 -30.39
N LEU A 7 1.86 40.14 -30.46
CA LEU A 7 3.23 40.15 -29.95
C LEU A 7 3.21 39.77 -28.44
N PRO A 8 4.17 38.95 -27.96
CA PRO A 8 4.35 38.77 -26.52
C PRO A 8 4.66 40.12 -25.86
N PRO A 9 4.27 40.32 -24.58
CA PRO A 9 4.52 41.58 -23.90
C PRO A 9 6.01 41.90 -23.94
N ALA A 10 6.34 43.07 -24.45
CA ALA A 10 7.69 43.59 -24.41
C ALA A 10 8.18 43.55 -22.96
N LEU A 11 9.36 42.97 -22.74
CA LEU A 11 10.11 43.10 -21.48
C LEU A 11 10.40 44.60 -21.30
N ALA A 12 9.47 45.31 -20.66
CA ALA A 12 9.68 46.68 -20.23
C ALA A 12 10.90 46.69 -19.30
N ALA A 13 11.79 47.65 -19.54
CA ALA A 13 13.10 47.82 -18.90
C ALA A 13 13.00 48.13 -17.40
N LEU A 14 12.51 47.17 -16.61
CA LEU A 14 12.49 47.21 -15.16
C LEU A 14 13.23 45.96 -14.65
N ALA A 15 14.47 46.21 -14.19
CA ALA A 15 15.34 45.33 -13.41
C ALA A 15 16.02 44.13 -14.12
N SER A 16 16.43 44.25 -15.39
CA SER A 16 17.36 43.28 -15.99
C SER A 16 18.82 43.66 -15.66
N PRO A 17 19.66 42.73 -15.16
CA PRO A 17 21.10 42.97 -14.96
C PRO A 17 21.91 42.95 -16.27
N LEU A 18 21.26 42.73 -17.42
CA LEU A 18 21.89 42.66 -18.74
C LEU A 18 21.91 44.02 -19.43
N ASN A 19 22.99 44.34 -20.15
CA ASN A 19 23.04 45.56 -20.95
C ASN A 19 22.23 45.44 -22.26
N ASP A 20 21.97 46.58 -22.91
CA ASP A 20 21.09 46.64 -24.10
C ASP A 20 21.54 45.73 -25.25
N ALA A 21 22.85 45.56 -25.45
CA ALA A 21 23.38 44.66 -26.48
C ALA A 21 23.10 43.19 -26.14
N GLN A 22 23.34 42.79 -24.88
CA GLN A 22 23.07 41.44 -24.38
C GLN A 22 21.57 41.12 -24.40
N LEU A 23 20.73 42.08 -24.04
CA LEU A 23 19.28 41.93 -24.03
C LEU A 23 18.73 41.71 -25.44
N ASN A 24 19.18 42.49 -26.43
CA ASN A 24 18.77 42.34 -27.82
C ASN A 24 19.18 40.99 -28.42
N GLN A 25 20.38 40.52 -28.08
CA GLN A 25 20.89 39.23 -28.58
C GLN A 25 20.15 38.05 -27.94
N LEU A 26 19.82 38.14 -26.65
CA LEU A 26 18.98 37.16 -25.95
C LEU A 26 17.57 37.13 -26.53
N GLN A 27 16.95 38.30 -26.77
CA GLN A 27 15.61 38.39 -27.35
C GLN A 27 15.55 37.76 -28.75
N GLN A 28 16.51 38.07 -29.63
CA GLN A 28 16.58 37.44 -30.96
C GLN A 28 16.69 35.92 -30.87
N THR A 29 17.52 35.42 -29.95
CA THR A 29 17.71 33.98 -29.76
C THR A 29 16.42 33.32 -29.25
N VAL A 30 15.77 33.91 -28.23
CA VAL A 30 14.54 33.38 -27.63
C VAL A 30 13.39 33.30 -28.62
N THR A 31 13.27 34.26 -29.55
CA THR A 31 12.20 34.23 -30.58
C THR A 31 12.31 33.08 -31.59
N GLN A 32 13.44 32.38 -31.65
CA GLN A 32 13.67 31.28 -32.59
C GLN A 32 13.58 29.89 -31.94
N LEU A 33 13.29 29.82 -30.63
CA LEU A 33 13.28 28.57 -29.86
C LEU A 33 11.85 28.10 -29.55
N ASN A 34 11.65 26.78 -29.55
CA ASN A 34 10.42 26.15 -29.08
C ASN A 34 10.43 25.90 -27.56
N ALA A 35 9.29 25.46 -27.00
CA ALA A 35 9.12 25.31 -25.56
C ALA A 35 10.13 24.34 -24.90
N GLN A 36 10.47 23.22 -25.55
CA GLN A 36 11.47 22.28 -25.04
C GLN A 36 12.89 22.87 -25.08
N GLN A 37 13.22 23.61 -26.14
CA GLN A 37 14.52 24.27 -26.28
C GLN A 37 14.69 25.41 -25.26
N LEU A 38 13.62 26.17 -24.98
CA LEU A 38 13.64 27.21 -23.95
C LEU A 38 13.87 26.63 -22.55
N ALA A 39 13.20 25.51 -22.23
CA ALA A 39 13.41 24.81 -20.97
C ALA A 39 14.86 24.29 -20.84
N TRP A 40 15.42 23.73 -21.92
CA TRP A 40 16.81 23.27 -21.93
C TRP A 40 17.81 24.43 -21.72
N VAL A 41 17.63 25.56 -22.41
CA VAL A 41 18.49 26.75 -22.28
C VAL A 41 18.44 27.33 -20.86
N SER A 42 17.26 27.34 -20.22
CA SER A 42 17.15 27.78 -18.81
C SER A 42 17.96 26.89 -17.86
N GLY A 43 17.94 25.57 -18.06
CA GLY A 43 18.75 24.63 -17.28
C GLY A 43 20.26 24.81 -17.53
N TYR A 44 20.64 25.07 -18.78
CA TYR A 44 22.03 25.32 -19.16
C TYR A 44 22.61 26.59 -18.51
N PHE A 45 21.89 27.71 -18.55
CA PHE A 45 22.34 28.95 -17.89
C PHE A 45 22.39 28.82 -16.37
N TRP A 46 21.46 28.08 -15.77
CA TRP A 46 21.51 27.78 -14.35
C TRP A 46 22.76 26.96 -13.99
N GLY A 47 23.09 25.93 -14.79
CA GLY A 47 24.32 25.15 -14.62
C GLY A 47 25.59 25.99 -14.74
N LEU A 48 25.66 26.91 -15.70
CA LEU A 48 26.80 27.83 -15.87
C LEU A 48 27.00 28.76 -14.66
N SER A 49 25.90 29.21 -14.04
CA SER A 49 25.95 30.07 -12.85
C SER A 49 26.55 29.37 -11.63
N GLN A 50 26.39 28.04 -11.54
CA GLN A 50 26.95 27.23 -10.46
C GLN A 50 28.45 26.94 -10.67
N SER A 51 28.90 26.87 -11.93
CA SER A 51 30.28 26.56 -12.27
C SER A 51 31.27 27.73 -12.16
N ASN A 52 30.78 28.98 -12.11
CA ASN A 52 31.64 30.17 -12.06
C ASN A 52 32.03 30.63 -10.64
N ALA A 53 31.68 29.86 -9.60
CA ALA A 53 32.04 30.18 -8.22
C ALA A 53 33.37 29.50 -7.80
N LEU A 54 34.50 29.92 -8.38
CA LEU A 54 35.84 29.61 -7.83
C LEU A 54 36.83 30.78 -8.01
N SER A 55 37.47 31.17 -6.89
CA SER A 55 38.82 31.75 -6.70
C SER A 55 38.93 33.24 -6.31
N VAL A 56 38.96 33.56 -5.00
CA VAL A 56 39.77 34.67 -4.40
C VAL A 56 40.22 34.26 -2.97
N PRO A 57 41.44 34.58 -2.49
CA PRO A 57 42.09 33.95 -1.33
C PRO A 57 41.70 34.50 0.05
N HIS A 58 42.02 33.70 1.07
CA HIS A 58 41.92 33.91 2.52
C HIS A 58 42.14 35.35 3.04
N ILE A 59 41.21 35.79 3.90
CA ILE A 59 41.54 36.58 5.09
C ILE A 59 40.85 35.89 6.28
N SER A 60 41.66 35.49 7.26
CA SER A 60 41.22 34.84 8.50
C SER A 60 40.50 35.83 9.40
N ALA A 61 39.20 35.63 9.59
CA ALA A 61 38.46 36.09 10.76
C ALA A 61 37.98 34.84 11.51
N GLY A 62 38.29 34.76 12.80
CA GLY A 62 38.07 33.58 13.63
C GLY A 62 36.62 33.10 13.57
N GLN A 63 36.42 31.89 13.05
CA GLN A 63 35.17 31.18 13.17
C GLN A 63 35.16 30.44 14.51
N THR A 64 34.38 30.95 15.45
CA THR A 64 33.63 30.07 16.35
C THR A 64 32.75 29.18 15.47
N ALA A 65 32.93 27.86 15.60
CA ALA A 65 32.11 26.88 14.90
C ALA A 65 30.65 27.04 15.32
N SER A 66 29.84 27.65 14.44
CA SER A 66 28.39 27.49 14.48
C SER A 66 28.09 26.12 13.89
N ALA A 67 27.53 25.23 14.70
CA ALA A 67 27.11 23.90 14.28
C ALA A 67 26.13 24.00 13.11
N ALA A 68 26.32 23.14 12.10
CA ALA A 68 25.41 23.04 10.97
C ALA A 68 23.96 22.89 11.46
N SER A 69 23.06 23.75 11.00
CA SER A 69 21.62 23.59 11.21
C SER A 69 21.22 22.22 10.68
N GLY A 70 20.81 21.30 11.56
CA GLY A 70 20.45 19.95 11.16
C GLY A 70 19.26 19.96 10.19
N LYS A 71 19.24 18.97 9.31
CA LYS A 71 18.14 18.73 8.37
C LYS A 71 17.41 17.47 8.79
N LEU A 72 16.09 17.47 8.67
CA LEU A 72 15.25 16.30 8.87
C LEU A 72 15.16 15.48 7.58
N THR A 73 15.48 14.20 7.65
CA THR A 73 15.28 13.25 6.56
C THR A 73 14.18 12.26 6.96
N ILE A 74 13.10 12.18 6.18
CA ILE A 74 11.96 11.29 6.41
C ILE A 74 12.01 10.19 5.36
N ILE A 75 12.00 8.93 5.78
CA ILE A 75 12.04 7.76 4.87
C ILE A 75 10.80 6.92 5.12
N PHE A 76 10.05 6.60 4.06
CA PHE A 76 8.88 5.73 4.17
C PHE A 76 9.08 4.37 3.51
N ALA A 77 8.63 3.32 4.19
CA ALA A 77 8.51 1.96 3.68
C ALA A 77 7.01 1.63 3.63
N SER A 78 6.44 1.47 2.43
CA SER A 78 4.99 1.40 2.25
C SER A 78 4.62 0.51 1.06
N GLN A 79 3.66 -0.40 1.26
CA GLN A 79 3.06 -1.17 0.16
C GLN A 79 1.81 -0.50 -0.39
N THR A 80 0.84 -0.23 0.48
CA THR A 80 -0.50 0.30 0.15
C THR A 80 -0.64 1.76 0.62
N GLY A 81 0.40 2.57 0.41
CA GLY A 81 0.38 4.02 0.68
C GLY A 81 0.21 4.54 2.13
N ASN A 82 -0.25 3.74 3.10
CA ASN A 82 -0.50 4.22 4.48
C ASN A 82 0.72 4.90 5.12
N ALA A 83 1.89 4.26 5.08
CA ALA A 83 3.12 4.80 5.64
C ALA A 83 3.62 6.02 4.84
N LYS A 84 3.44 6.02 3.52
CA LYS A 84 3.70 7.18 2.66
C LYS A 84 2.84 8.38 3.07
N GLY A 85 1.54 8.19 3.30
CA GLY A 85 0.62 9.23 3.73
C GLY A 85 1.02 9.85 5.08
N VAL A 86 1.36 9.02 6.07
CA VAL A 86 1.85 9.49 7.37
C VAL A 86 3.16 10.29 7.22
N ALA A 87 4.08 9.84 6.37
CA ALA A 87 5.34 10.52 6.12
C ALA A 87 5.16 11.86 5.37
N GLN A 88 4.21 11.92 4.42
CA GLN A 88 3.83 13.16 3.74
C GLN A 88 3.17 14.17 4.69
N ALA A 89 2.33 13.71 5.61
CA ALA A 89 1.76 14.55 6.66
C ALA A 89 2.87 15.12 7.56
N LEU A 90 3.81 14.28 8.00
CA LEU A 90 4.97 14.71 8.79
C LEU A 90 5.82 15.76 8.05
N LEU A 91 6.06 15.58 6.76
CA LEU A 91 6.79 16.54 5.94
C LEU A 91 6.09 17.92 5.93
N LYS A 92 4.79 17.94 5.65
CA LYS A 92 4.00 19.18 5.61
C LYS A 92 4.01 19.89 6.97
N GLU A 93 3.80 19.13 8.05
CA GLU A 93 3.81 19.65 9.42
C GLU A 93 5.20 20.18 9.82
N ALA A 94 6.29 19.48 9.45
CA ALA A 94 7.66 19.92 9.70
C ALA A 94 8.00 21.23 8.98
N GLN A 95 7.63 21.34 7.70
CA GLN A 95 7.84 22.55 6.91
C GLN A 95 7.04 23.74 7.46
N ALA A 96 5.80 23.51 7.89
CA ALA A 96 4.98 24.52 8.55
C ALA A 96 5.59 24.97 9.90
N ALA A 97 6.32 24.10 10.59
CA ALA A 97 7.07 24.41 11.80
C ALA A 97 8.43 25.08 11.55
N GLY A 98 8.80 25.33 10.29
CA GLY A 98 10.08 25.95 9.92
C GLY A 98 11.28 24.99 9.93
N ILE A 99 11.05 23.68 10.01
CA ILE A 99 12.10 22.66 9.99
C ILE A 99 12.41 22.31 8.53
N GLN A 100 13.70 22.38 8.14
CA GLN A 100 14.13 21.93 6.83
C GLN A 100 14.02 20.41 6.75
N ALA A 101 13.06 19.90 5.98
CA ALA A 101 12.77 18.47 5.87
C ALA A 101 12.77 17.99 4.41
N GLN A 102 13.22 16.75 4.19
CA GLN A 102 13.11 16.04 2.92
C GLN A 102 12.47 14.67 3.13
N LEU A 103 11.72 14.21 2.11
CA LEU A 103 11.03 12.93 2.12
C LEU A 103 11.63 12.02 1.04
N PHE A 104 11.86 10.75 1.38
CA PHE A 104 12.37 9.73 0.48
C PHE A 104 11.51 8.48 0.52
N ASP A 105 11.27 7.90 -0.65
CA ASP A 105 10.92 6.50 -0.76
C ASP A 105 12.13 5.66 -0.34
N ALA A 106 11.91 4.62 0.45
CA ALA A 106 12.98 3.71 0.87
C ALA A 106 13.75 3.10 -0.33
N SER A 107 13.13 2.94 -1.50
CA SER A 107 13.79 2.39 -2.69
C SER A 107 14.81 3.35 -3.30
N ASP A 108 14.58 4.65 -3.11
CA ASP A 108 15.39 5.71 -3.68
C ASP A 108 16.49 6.18 -2.70
N TYR A 109 16.40 5.76 -1.43
CA TYR A 109 17.34 6.14 -0.39
C TYR A 109 18.55 5.21 -0.32
N LYS A 110 19.75 5.77 -0.43
CA LYS A 110 21.00 5.02 -0.31
C LYS A 110 21.39 4.91 1.15
N GLY A 111 21.28 3.72 1.75
CA GLY A 111 21.55 3.51 3.18
C GLY A 111 22.93 3.97 3.68
N LYS A 112 23.95 4.08 2.83
CA LYS A 112 25.26 4.66 3.17
C LYS A 112 25.21 6.14 3.54
N ASP A 113 24.20 6.87 3.03
CA ASP A 113 24.05 8.30 3.27
C ASP A 113 23.57 8.60 4.70
N LEU A 114 23.05 7.61 5.46
CA LEU A 114 22.72 7.78 6.89
C LEU A 114 23.89 8.31 7.72
N ALA A 115 25.14 7.98 7.36
CA ALA A 115 26.33 8.47 8.06
C ALA A 115 26.53 10.00 7.93
N LYS A 116 25.84 10.64 6.99
CA LYS A 116 25.86 12.09 6.73
C LYS A 116 24.66 12.81 7.34
N GLU A 117 23.65 12.07 7.79
CA GLU A 117 22.42 12.64 8.34
C GLU A 117 22.60 12.96 9.83
N THR A 118 21.85 13.95 10.31
CA THR A 118 21.78 14.27 11.74
C THR A 118 20.46 13.83 12.37
N HIS A 119 19.35 13.92 11.62
CA HIS A 119 18.01 13.55 12.10
C HIS A 119 17.26 12.75 11.03
N VAL A 120 16.84 11.53 11.37
CA VAL A 120 16.09 10.67 10.46
C VAL A 120 14.82 10.12 11.12
N ILE A 121 13.69 10.19 10.41
CA ILE A 121 12.46 9.52 10.81
C ILE A 121 12.11 8.43 9.81
N PHE A 122 11.94 7.21 10.29
CA PHE A 122 11.40 6.10 9.51
C PHE A 122 9.90 5.94 9.78
N VAL A 123 9.12 5.82 8.71
CA VAL A 123 7.69 5.47 8.77
C VAL A 123 7.51 4.18 7.96
N ALA A 124 7.24 3.06 8.62
CA ALA A 124 7.32 1.74 7.98
C ALA A 124 6.09 0.89 8.23
N SER A 125 5.43 0.42 7.16
CA SER A 125 4.45 -0.66 7.27
C SER A 125 5.15 -2.02 7.33
N THR A 126 4.49 -3.03 7.90
CA THR A 126 4.91 -4.43 7.83
C THR A 126 3.98 -5.21 6.90
N ASN A 127 4.54 -6.05 6.02
CA ASN A 127 3.78 -6.88 5.09
C ASN A 127 3.84 -8.36 5.45
N GLY A 128 2.76 -9.08 5.12
CA GLY A 128 2.70 -10.54 5.21
C GLY A 128 3.10 -11.06 6.58
N GLU A 129 4.19 -11.82 6.62
CA GLU A 129 4.69 -12.50 7.82
C GLU A 129 5.87 -11.77 8.46
N GLY A 130 5.76 -10.45 8.60
CA GLY A 130 6.81 -9.64 9.21
C GLY A 130 7.84 -9.09 8.23
N GLU A 131 7.61 -9.23 6.92
CA GLU A 131 8.53 -8.76 5.89
C GLU A 131 8.43 -7.24 5.70
N ALA A 132 9.55 -6.61 5.36
CA ALA A 132 9.55 -5.22 4.91
C ALA A 132 8.78 -5.08 3.58
N PRO A 133 8.10 -3.95 3.34
CA PRO A 133 7.50 -3.63 2.06
C PRO A 133 8.51 -3.72 0.93
N ASP A 134 8.05 -4.02 -0.29
CA ASP A 134 8.96 -4.29 -1.41
C ASP A 134 9.88 -3.10 -1.71
N ASN A 135 9.39 -1.87 -1.52
CA ASN A 135 10.17 -0.66 -1.70
C ASN A 135 11.29 -0.48 -0.64
N ALA A 136 11.28 -1.22 0.46
CA ALA A 136 12.22 -1.07 1.56
C ALA A 136 13.16 -2.26 1.77
N LEU A 137 12.98 -3.38 1.05
CA LEU A 137 13.77 -4.60 1.22
C LEU A 137 15.28 -4.34 1.15
N ALA A 138 15.74 -3.63 0.12
CA ALA A 138 17.17 -3.38 -0.08
C ALA A 138 17.79 -2.55 1.07
N LEU A 139 17.05 -1.56 1.56
CA LEU A 139 17.50 -0.73 2.69
C LEU A 139 17.49 -1.54 4.00
N HIS A 140 16.44 -2.33 4.23
CA HIS A 140 16.31 -3.22 5.39
C HIS A 140 17.45 -4.25 5.46
N GLU A 141 17.72 -4.96 4.36
CA GLU A 141 18.83 -5.91 4.24
C GLU A 141 20.19 -5.22 4.44
N PHE A 142 20.38 -4.04 3.85
CA PHE A 142 21.62 -3.28 4.00
C PHE A 142 21.90 -2.91 5.46
N LEU A 143 20.90 -2.40 6.20
CA LEU A 143 21.05 -1.99 7.59
C LEU A 143 21.25 -3.17 8.55
N LYS A 144 20.69 -4.34 8.22
CA LYS A 144 20.97 -5.60 8.93
C LYS A 144 22.39 -6.10 8.70
N SER A 145 23.01 -5.76 7.57
CA SER A 145 24.31 -6.29 7.16
C SER A 145 25.49 -5.67 7.92
N LYS A 146 26.62 -6.37 7.95
CA LYS A 146 27.90 -5.84 8.48
C LYS A 146 28.48 -4.68 7.65
N LYS A 147 27.91 -4.36 6.48
CA LYS A 147 28.34 -3.27 5.60
C LYS A 147 27.74 -1.92 5.98
N ALA A 148 26.75 -1.89 6.88
CA ALA A 148 26.11 -0.66 7.32
C ALA A 148 27.09 0.20 8.15
N PRO A 149 27.11 1.53 7.96
CA PRO A 149 28.01 2.42 8.70
C PRO A 149 27.60 2.54 10.17
N LYS A 150 28.55 2.86 11.04
CA LYS A 150 28.23 3.32 12.41
C LYS A 150 27.65 4.74 12.36
N LEU A 151 26.66 5.00 13.22
CA LEU A 151 25.82 6.20 13.19
C LEU A 151 25.84 6.99 14.51
N PRO A 152 27.00 7.27 15.12
CA PRO A 152 27.08 7.86 16.47
C PRO A 152 26.50 9.28 16.57
N ASN A 153 26.38 9.99 15.44
CA ASN A 153 25.89 11.37 15.37
C ASN A 153 24.44 11.46 14.88
N LEU A 154 23.81 10.32 14.58
CA LEU A 154 22.45 10.28 14.05
C LEU A 154 21.46 10.21 15.20
N LYS A 155 20.49 11.12 15.20
CA LYS A 155 19.28 11.00 16.00
C LYS A 155 18.13 10.46 15.15
N TYR A 156 17.30 9.58 15.71
CA TYR A 156 16.25 8.93 14.94
C TYR A 156 14.94 8.71 15.68
N GLY A 157 13.86 8.51 14.91
CA GLY A 157 12.57 8.04 15.40
C GLY A 157 11.95 7.07 14.41
N VAL A 158 11.14 6.14 14.90
CA VAL A 158 10.48 5.13 14.07
C VAL A 158 8.99 5.05 14.40
N LEU A 159 8.16 5.07 13.37
CA LEU A 159 6.74 4.78 13.44
C LEU A 159 6.46 3.54 12.59
N GLY A 160 6.10 2.45 13.26
CA GLY A 160 5.65 1.20 12.66
C GLY A 160 4.14 1.18 12.45
N LEU A 161 3.69 0.78 11.27
CA LEU A 161 2.29 0.47 10.97
C LEU A 161 2.12 -1.04 10.78
N GLY A 162 1.16 -1.64 11.46
CA GLY A 162 0.88 -3.07 11.35
C GLY A 162 -0.54 -3.41 11.76
N ASP A 163 -0.81 -4.70 11.90
CA ASP A 163 -2.09 -5.22 12.40
C ASP A 163 -1.80 -6.24 13.51
N SER A 164 -2.33 -6.01 14.71
CA SER A 164 -2.07 -6.84 15.89
C SER A 164 -2.66 -8.25 15.81
N SER A 165 -3.52 -8.51 14.82
CA SER A 165 -3.99 -9.86 14.50
C SER A 165 -2.88 -10.74 13.86
N TYR A 166 -1.80 -10.13 13.35
CA TYR A 166 -0.66 -10.84 12.77
C TYR A 166 0.44 -11.10 13.81
N GLN A 167 1.23 -12.15 13.56
CA GLN A 167 2.29 -12.61 14.47
C GLN A 167 3.34 -11.54 14.69
N PHE A 168 3.72 -10.94 13.57
CA PHE A 168 4.85 -10.05 13.43
C PHE A 168 4.36 -8.61 13.37
N PHE A 169 3.48 -8.25 14.31
CA PHE A 169 2.91 -6.91 14.44
C PHE A 169 4.03 -5.85 14.47
N CYS A 170 4.00 -4.89 13.53
CA CYS A 170 5.00 -3.82 13.37
C CYS A 170 6.46 -4.29 13.25
N GLN A 171 6.71 -5.53 12.79
CA GLN A 171 8.07 -6.09 12.73
C GLN A 171 9.06 -5.25 11.91
N THR A 172 8.67 -4.69 10.77
CA THR A 172 9.57 -3.84 9.97
C THR A 172 9.96 -2.57 10.73
N GLY A 173 9.04 -1.95 11.46
CA GLY A 173 9.33 -0.83 12.35
C GLY A 173 10.30 -1.23 13.48
N LYS A 174 10.03 -2.37 14.13
CA LYS A 174 10.91 -2.95 15.17
C LYS A 174 12.32 -3.22 14.66
N ASP A 175 12.42 -3.71 13.44
CA ASP A 175 13.69 -4.02 12.80
C ASP A 175 14.51 -2.75 12.53
N PHE A 176 13.92 -1.74 11.87
CA PHE A 176 14.62 -0.47 11.61
C PHE A 176 15.12 0.18 12.89
N ASP A 177 14.26 0.17 13.91
CA ASP A 177 14.55 0.68 15.23
C ASP A 177 15.76 -0.01 15.87
N GLN A 178 15.74 -1.35 15.88
CA GLN A 178 16.82 -2.16 16.41
C GLN A 178 18.11 -2.02 15.61
N PHE A 179 18.02 -1.91 14.29
CA PHE A 179 19.18 -1.73 13.41
C PHE A 179 19.86 -0.39 13.69
N LEU A 180 19.11 0.70 13.77
CA LEU A 180 19.65 2.04 14.04
C LEU A 180 20.32 2.11 15.41
N GLU A 181 19.70 1.53 16.44
CA GLU A 181 20.29 1.41 17.77
C GLU A 181 21.61 0.63 17.75
N ASN A 182 21.65 -0.53 17.10
CA ASN A 182 22.86 -1.36 16.98
C ASN A 182 23.99 -0.68 16.19
N LEU A 183 23.64 0.25 15.29
CA LEU A 183 24.60 1.07 14.57
C LEU A 183 25.09 2.28 15.38
N GLY A 184 24.52 2.54 16.56
CA GLY A 184 24.95 3.58 17.50
C GLY A 184 24.17 4.90 17.37
N ALA A 185 23.05 4.92 16.66
CA ALA A 185 22.19 6.09 16.56
C ALA A 185 21.41 6.31 17.87
N GLN A 186 21.08 7.57 18.17
CA GLN A 186 20.34 7.96 19.37
C GLN A 186 18.85 8.12 19.08
N ARG A 187 18.02 7.47 19.87
CA ARG A 187 16.56 7.59 19.76
C ARG A 187 16.07 8.96 20.26
N LEU A 188 15.26 9.65 19.45
CA LEU A 188 14.58 10.91 19.77
C LEU A 188 13.31 10.70 20.61
N VAL A 189 12.51 9.73 20.19
CA VAL A 189 11.21 9.38 20.78
C VAL A 189 11.07 7.86 20.78
N GLU A 190 10.30 7.35 21.72
CA GLU A 190 9.92 5.93 21.71
C GLU A 190 9.25 5.57 20.37
N ARG A 191 9.57 4.36 19.88
CA ARG A 191 8.96 3.84 18.66
C ARG A 191 7.45 3.70 18.88
N LEU A 192 6.65 4.18 17.93
CA LEU A 192 5.22 3.89 17.90
C LEU A 192 4.97 2.62 17.08
N ASP A 193 4.34 1.61 17.69
CA ASP A 193 3.80 0.45 16.99
C ASP A 193 2.27 0.63 16.85
N ALA A 194 1.81 1.14 15.71
CA ALA A 194 0.40 1.48 15.48
C ALA A 194 -0.37 0.39 14.71
N ASP A 195 -1.60 0.13 15.16
CA ASP A 195 -2.53 -0.84 14.55
C ASP A 195 -3.27 -0.24 13.32
N VAL A 196 -4.22 -0.97 12.73
CA VAL A 196 -4.94 -0.60 11.49
C VAL A 196 -5.64 0.77 11.56
N ASP A 197 -6.03 1.22 12.76
CA ASP A 197 -6.65 2.50 13.07
C ASP A 197 -5.62 3.53 13.61
N TYR A 198 -4.42 3.52 13.02
CA TYR A 198 -3.25 4.30 13.43
C TYR A 198 -3.41 5.82 13.44
N GLN A 199 -4.40 6.42 12.76
CA GLN A 199 -4.39 7.85 12.41
C GLN A 199 -4.24 8.78 13.62
N ALA A 200 -4.98 8.50 14.70
CA ALA A 200 -4.93 9.31 15.92
C ALA A 200 -3.57 9.17 16.63
N ALA A 201 -3.12 7.93 16.86
CA ALA A 201 -1.84 7.65 17.50
C ALA A 201 -0.65 8.22 16.69
N ALA A 202 -0.68 8.05 15.37
CA ALA A 202 0.32 8.62 14.47
C ALA A 202 0.34 10.14 14.53
N THR A 203 -0.82 10.80 14.60
CA THR A 203 -0.90 12.26 14.68
C THR A 203 -0.32 12.78 15.99
N GLU A 204 -0.61 12.13 17.11
CA GLU A 204 -0.04 12.54 18.39
C GLU A 204 1.48 12.31 18.45
N TRP A 205 1.95 11.17 17.94
CA TRP A 205 3.37 10.88 17.85
C TRP A 205 4.12 11.87 16.95
N ARG A 206 3.55 12.25 15.79
CA ARG A 206 4.14 13.28 14.93
C ARG A 206 4.26 14.62 15.65
N LYS A 207 3.25 15.06 16.41
CA LYS A 207 3.32 16.28 17.21
C LYS A 207 4.44 16.22 18.24
N GLN A 208 4.59 15.09 18.94
CA GLN A 208 5.67 14.89 19.91
C GLN A 208 7.05 15.00 19.24
N VAL A 209 7.25 14.32 18.11
CA VAL A 209 8.49 14.39 17.32
C VAL A 209 8.80 15.81 16.88
N LEU A 210 7.82 16.52 16.32
CA LEU A 210 8.00 17.88 15.85
C LEU A 210 8.32 18.85 16.98
N SER A 211 7.76 18.65 18.17
CA SER A 211 8.12 19.45 19.35
C SER A 211 9.60 19.32 19.69
N ILE A 212 10.13 18.10 19.72
CA ILE A 212 11.56 17.84 20.01
C ILE A 212 12.43 18.42 18.89
N LEU A 213 12.07 18.16 17.63
CA LEU A 213 12.86 18.63 16.48
C LEU A 213 12.86 20.16 16.36
N LYS A 214 11.79 20.83 16.78
CA LYS A 214 11.75 22.30 16.76
C LYS A 214 12.85 22.88 17.65
N ASP A 215 13.01 22.35 18.85
CA ASP A 215 14.03 22.82 19.80
C ASP A 215 15.45 22.57 19.28
N GLU A 216 15.67 21.48 18.54
CA GLU A 216 16.99 21.08 18.04
C GLU A 216 17.35 21.69 16.67
N LEU A 217 16.37 21.94 15.80
CA LEU A 217 16.61 22.28 14.38
C LEU A 217 16.24 23.72 14.01
N THR A 218 15.48 24.45 14.83
CA THR A 218 15.09 25.84 14.53
C THR A 218 16.03 26.89 15.15
N GLY A 219 17.11 26.45 15.81
CA GLY A 219 18.16 27.28 16.38
C GLY A 219 19.16 27.87 15.36
N ALA A 220 18.69 28.59 14.35
CA ALA A 220 19.40 29.64 13.59
C ALA A 220 18.51 30.07 12.42
N ALA A 221 17.87 31.23 12.54
CA ALA A 221 17.10 31.80 11.45
C ALA A 221 18.04 32.27 10.32
N ALA A 222 17.85 31.74 9.12
CA ALA A 222 18.06 32.46 7.88
C ALA A 222 16.93 32.09 6.93
N VAL A 223 16.03 33.06 6.74
CA VAL A 223 14.92 33.01 5.79
C VAL A 223 15.50 32.88 4.39
N THR A 224 15.30 31.73 3.75
CA THR A 224 15.48 31.60 2.31
C THR A 224 14.14 31.18 1.74
N SER A 225 13.45 32.11 1.07
CA SER A 225 12.27 31.82 0.28
C SER A 225 12.67 30.95 -0.90
N VAL A 226 12.49 29.65 -0.76
CA VAL A 226 12.60 28.72 -1.89
C VAL A 226 11.27 28.75 -2.62
N ALA A 227 11.29 29.24 -3.86
CA ALA A 227 10.16 29.12 -4.75
C ALA A 227 9.76 27.65 -4.84
N THR A 228 8.51 27.37 -4.49
CA THR A 228 7.86 26.08 -4.65
C THR A 228 7.97 25.67 -6.12
N PHE A 229 8.76 24.63 -6.40
CA PHE A 229 8.56 23.89 -7.63
C PHE A 229 7.20 23.23 -7.50
N ALA A 230 6.23 23.71 -8.29
CA ALA A 230 5.03 22.96 -8.57
C ALA A 230 5.49 21.66 -9.21
N VAL A 231 5.52 20.59 -8.41
CA VAL A 231 5.47 19.23 -8.94
C VAL A 231 4.27 19.24 -9.88
N SER A 232 4.49 18.90 -11.15
CA SER A 232 3.37 18.64 -12.06
C SER A 232 2.45 17.67 -11.33
N GLN A 233 1.29 18.16 -10.93
CA GLN A 233 0.19 17.32 -10.49
C GLN A 233 -0.15 16.47 -11.71
N THR A 234 0.44 15.28 -11.79
CA THR A 234 -0.34 14.15 -12.28
C THR A 234 -1.60 14.16 -11.45
N ALA A 235 -2.76 14.25 -12.10
CA ALA A 235 -4.05 14.35 -11.43
C ALA A 235 -4.21 13.15 -10.48
N GLU A 236 -3.79 13.32 -9.23
CA GLU A 236 -4.21 12.45 -8.14
C GLU A 236 -5.71 12.68 -8.00
N SER A 237 -6.49 11.60 -7.95
CA SER A 237 -7.94 11.72 -7.80
C SER A 237 -8.24 12.58 -6.59
N HIS A 238 -9.20 13.49 -6.68
CA HIS A 238 -9.60 14.35 -5.55
C HIS A 238 -10.08 13.57 -4.32
N TYR A 239 -10.33 12.27 -4.48
CA TYR A 239 -10.85 11.38 -3.46
C TYR A 239 -9.73 10.61 -2.77
N SER A 240 -9.88 10.43 -1.46
CA SER A 240 -8.95 9.68 -0.61
C SER A 240 -9.72 8.78 0.35
N LYS A 241 -8.99 8.03 1.18
CA LYS A 241 -9.57 7.27 2.29
C LYS A 241 -10.45 8.15 3.19
N GLU A 242 -10.01 9.38 3.48
CA GLU A 242 -10.69 10.35 4.36
C GLU A 242 -11.83 11.09 3.65
N GLN A 243 -11.73 11.24 2.33
CA GLN A 243 -12.75 11.87 1.48
C GLN A 243 -13.11 10.95 0.32
N PRO A 244 -13.83 9.83 0.59
CA PRO A 244 -14.17 8.87 -0.45
C PRO A 244 -15.24 9.42 -1.40
N TYR A 245 -15.20 8.96 -2.64
CA TYR A 245 -16.27 9.19 -3.61
C TYR A 245 -17.48 8.32 -3.28
N THR A 246 -18.69 8.83 -3.45
CA THR A 246 -19.90 8.01 -3.35
C THR A 246 -20.28 7.54 -4.75
N ALA A 247 -19.85 6.32 -5.08
CA ALA A 247 -20.16 5.61 -6.32
C ALA A 247 -21.49 4.86 -6.20
N SER A 248 -21.89 4.15 -7.26
CA SER A 248 -23.05 3.24 -7.22
C SER A 248 -22.65 1.81 -7.60
N LEU A 249 -23.25 0.81 -6.97
CA LEU A 249 -23.07 -0.59 -7.36
C LEU A 249 -23.86 -0.87 -8.64
N SER A 250 -23.18 -1.22 -9.73
CA SER A 250 -23.84 -1.57 -10.99
C SER A 250 -24.28 -3.03 -11.00
N THR A 251 -23.36 -3.93 -10.64
CA THR A 251 -23.56 -5.38 -10.79
C THR A 251 -22.94 -6.14 -9.61
N SER A 252 -23.64 -7.17 -9.11
CA SER A 252 -23.10 -8.15 -8.14
C SER A 252 -23.39 -9.59 -8.58
N GLN A 253 -22.58 -10.10 -9.49
CA GLN A 253 -22.82 -11.39 -10.15
C GLN A 253 -22.02 -12.53 -9.53
N LYS A 254 -22.66 -13.64 -9.14
CA LYS A 254 -21.96 -14.87 -8.78
C LYS A 254 -21.29 -15.48 -10.01
N ILE A 255 -19.97 -15.68 -9.93
CA ILE A 255 -19.15 -16.25 -11.01
C ILE A 255 -18.60 -17.64 -10.70
N THR A 256 -18.95 -18.21 -9.54
CA THR A 256 -18.83 -19.65 -9.28
C THR A 256 -20.13 -20.38 -9.64
N GLY A 257 -20.01 -21.67 -9.92
CA GLY A 257 -21.13 -22.56 -10.17
C GLY A 257 -22.08 -22.67 -8.99
N ARG A 258 -23.31 -23.10 -9.27
CA ARG A 258 -24.40 -23.17 -8.29
C ARG A 258 -24.03 -24.00 -7.07
N ASP A 259 -23.31 -25.10 -7.29
CA ASP A 259 -22.95 -26.09 -6.27
C ASP A 259 -21.53 -25.88 -5.74
N SER A 260 -20.88 -24.77 -6.11
CA SER A 260 -19.59 -24.39 -5.53
C SER A 260 -19.73 -24.21 -4.03
N GLY A 261 -18.80 -24.78 -3.27
CA GLY A 261 -18.63 -24.48 -1.84
C GLY A 261 -17.89 -23.17 -1.57
N LYS A 262 -17.89 -22.26 -2.54
CA LYS A 262 -17.42 -20.87 -2.45
C LYS A 262 -18.46 -19.97 -3.12
N ASP A 263 -18.61 -18.77 -2.60
CA ASP A 263 -19.29 -17.69 -3.30
C ASP A 263 -18.24 -16.65 -3.72
N VAL A 264 -17.99 -16.54 -5.03
CA VAL A 264 -17.13 -15.49 -5.60
C VAL A 264 -17.98 -14.64 -6.53
N ARG A 265 -17.89 -13.32 -6.34
CA ARG A 265 -18.67 -12.32 -7.05
C ARG A 265 -17.80 -11.48 -7.97
N HIS A 266 -18.29 -11.27 -9.18
CA HIS A 266 -17.87 -10.15 -10.02
C HIS A 266 -18.70 -8.93 -9.62
N ILE A 267 -18.01 -7.88 -9.18
CA ILE A 267 -18.63 -6.65 -8.71
C ILE A 267 -18.24 -5.54 -9.69
N GLU A 268 -19.22 -4.78 -10.16
CA GLU A 268 -19.01 -3.59 -11.00
C GLU A 268 -19.50 -2.37 -10.23
N ILE A 269 -18.68 -1.33 -10.14
CA ILE A 269 -19.00 -0.07 -9.46
C ILE A 269 -18.85 1.06 -10.48
N ASP A 270 -19.90 1.87 -10.61
CA ASP A 270 -19.93 3.02 -11.49
C ASP A 270 -19.24 4.23 -10.84
N LEU A 271 -18.19 4.74 -11.50
CA LEU A 271 -17.41 5.92 -11.12
C LEU A 271 -17.75 7.14 -11.99
N ALA A 272 -18.85 7.12 -12.75
CA ALA A 272 -19.27 8.24 -13.59
C ALA A 272 -19.24 9.58 -12.82
N ASP A 273 -18.85 10.63 -13.54
CA ASP A 273 -18.73 12.01 -13.06
C ASP A 273 -17.67 12.24 -11.95
N SER A 274 -16.96 11.22 -11.50
CA SER A 274 -15.96 11.34 -10.43
C SER A 274 -14.63 11.94 -10.91
N GLY A 275 -14.27 11.71 -12.18
CA GLY A 275 -12.92 11.97 -12.68
C GLY A 275 -11.83 11.09 -12.06
N ILE A 276 -12.21 10.01 -11.35
CA ILE A 276 -11.26 9.04 -10.81
C ILE A 276 -10.57 8.30 -11.95
N THR A 277 -9.24 8.27 -11.88
CA THR A 277 -8.41 7.46 -12.79
C THR A 277 -7.69 6.38 -12.01
N TYR A 278 -7.58 5.19 -12.58
CA TYR A 278 -6.80 4.08 -12.01
C TYR A 278 -6.08 3.30 -13.10
N GLN A 279 -5.08 2.53 -12.70
CA GLN A 279 -4.32 1.67 -13.60
C GLN A 279 -4.38 0.21 -13.14
N PRO A 280 -4.26 -0.77 -14.06
CA PRO A 280 -4.14 -2.17 -13.68
C PRO A 280 -3.12 -2.38 -12.56
N GLY A 281 -3.47 -3.18 -11.55
CA GLY A 281 -2.68 -3.42 -10.35
C GLY A 281 -2.90 -2.44 -9.19
N ASP A 282 -3.67 -1.36 -9.40
CA ASP A 282 -4.20 -0.56 -8.28
C ASP A 282 -5.26 -1.34 -7.48
N ALA A 283 -5.55 -0.86 -6.27
CA ALA A 283 -6.62 -1.38 -5.43
C ALA A 283 -7.74 -0.35 -5.27
N LEU A 284 -8.97 -0.83 -5.10
CA LEU A 284 -10.10 -0.01 -4.70
C LEU A 284 -10.36 -0.21 -3.21
N GLY A 285 -10.35 0.88 -2.44
CA GLY A 285 -10.81 0.89 -1.07
C GLY A 285 -12.32 1.06 -1.00
N VAL A 286 -13.00 0.14 -0.34
CA VAL A 286 -14.45 0.14 -0.15
C VAL A 286 -14.76 0.35 1.33
N TRP A 287 -15.46 1.43 1.64
CA TRP A 287 -16.08 1.62 2.94
C TRP A 287 -17.39 0.85 2.99
N TYR A 288 -17.53 0.00 4.01
CA TYR A 288 -18.66 -0.90 4.16
C TYR A 288 -19.45 -0.57 5.44
N GLU A 289 -20.67 -1.09 5.52
CA GLU A 289 -21.52 -0.96 6.70
C GLU A 289 -21.74 -2.32 7.36
N ASN A 290 -21.80 -2.33 8.69
CA ASN A 290 -22.10 -3.54 9.43
C ASN A 290 -23.59 -3.89 9.34
N ARG A 291 -23.89 -5.19 9.29
CA ARG A 291 -25.27 -5.67 9.24
C ARG A 291 -26.05 -5.23 10.49
N PRO A 292 -27.23 -4.62 10.35
CA PRO A 292 -28.07 -4.26 11.49
C PRO A 292 -28.38 -5.47 12.39
N GLN A 293 -28.55 -6.67 11.83
CA GLN A 293 -28.81 -7.88 12.61
C GLN A 293 -27.62 -8.25 13.51
N LEU A 294 -26.37 -8.04 13.05
CA LEU A 294 -25.18 -8.27 13.86
C LEU A 294 -25.03 -7.20 14.94
N VAL A 295 -25.29 -5.94 14.60
CA VAL A 295 -25.29 -4.82 15.56
C VAL A 295 -26.27 -5.10 16.70
N ASN A 296 -27.51 -5.46 16.38
CA ASN A 296 -28.54 -5.80 17.37
C ASN A 296 -28.13 -7.00 18.24
N ALA A 297 -27.65 -8.08 17.62
CA ALA A 297 -27.22 -9.27 18.36
C ALA A 297 -26.03 -9.00 19.29
N LEU A 298 -25.16 -8.06 18.93
CA LEU A 298 -24.05 -7.60 19.77
C LEU A 298 -24.57 -6.77 20.94
N LEU A 299 -25.43 -5.78 20.69
CA LEU A 299 -26.06 -4.95 21.73
C LEU A 299 -26.80 -5.80 22.77
N ASP A 300 -27.59 -6.77 22.30
CA ASP A 300 -28.31 -7.72 23.15
C ASP A 300 -27.35 -8.55 24.03
N SER A 301 -26.19 -8.93 23.50
CA SER A 301 -25.21 -9.77 24.23
C SER A 301 -24.60 -9.05 25.44
N VAL A 302 -24.56 -7.72 25.41
CA VAL A 302 -23.96 -6.88 26.47
C VAL A 302 -24.99 -6.00 27.19
N GLY A 303 -26.29 -6.25 26.97
CA GLY A 303 -27.39 -5.58 27.67
C GLY A 303 -27.56 -4.10 27.32
N LEU A 304 -27.26 -3.69 26.09
CA LEU A 304 -27.42 -2.31 25.61
C LEU A 304 -28.60 -2.19 24.65
N SER A 305 -29.25 -1.02 24.63
CA SER A 305 -30.43 -0.77 23.78
C SER A 305 -30.08 -0.30 22.36
N GLY A 306 -28.90 0.31 22.18
CA GLY A 306 -28.49 0.96 20.94
C GLY A 306 -28.91 2.42 20.84
N HIS A 307 -29.80 2.91 21.71
CA HIS A 307 -30.26 4.30 21.74
C HIS A 307 -29.36 5.23 22.57
N GLU A 308 -28.38 4.68 23.29
CA GLU A 308 -27.43 5.46 24.08
C GLU A 308 -26.68 6.45 23.18
N GLU A 309 -26.55 7.70 23.63
CA GLU A 309 -25.78 8.70 22.90
C GLU A 309 -24.27 8.52 23.17
N VAL A 310 -23.49 8.52 22.10
CA VAL A 310 -22.03 8.42 22.12
C VAL A 310 -21.40 9.49 21.25
N GLN A 311 -20.19 9.92 21.62
CA GLN A 311 -19.40 10.86 20.83
C GLN A 311 -18.44 10.08 19.94
N VAL A 312 -18.51 10.29 18.63
CA VAL A 312 -17.63 9.69 17.63
C VAL A 312 -17.14 10.80 16.71
N ASP A 313 -15.83 11.02 16.66
CA ASP A 313 -15.19 12.04 15.80
C ASP A 313 -15.77 13.46 15.97
N GLY A 314 -16.28 13.79 17.17
CA GLY A 314 -16.90 15.08 17.48
C GLY A 314 -18.38 15.17 17.13
N GLU A 315 -18.98 14.09 16.63
CA GLU A 315 -20.41 13.98 16.35
C GLU A 315 -21.13 13.15 17.44
N THR A 316 -22.35 13.55 17.78
CA THR A 316 -23.22 12.81 18.71
C THR A 316 -24.10 11.85 17.92
N LEU A 317 -23.93 10.55 18.15
CA LEU A 317 -24.65 9.48 17.44
C LEU A 317 -25.31 8.53 18.44
N SER A 318 -26.36 7.83 18.01
CA SER A 318 -26.82 6.63 18.73
C SER A 318 -25.74 5.54 18.66
N LEU A 319 -25.58 4.75 19.72
CA LEU A 319 -24.66 3.62 19.75
C LEU A 319 -24.90 2.65 18.58
N HIS A 320 -26.15 2.40 18.19
CA HIS A 320 -26.44 1.56 17.02
C HIS A 320 -25.80 2.12 15.74
N SER A 321 -25.97 3.42 15.47
CA SER A 321 -25.34 4.07 14.31
C SER A 321 -23.80 4.04 14.38
N ALA A 322 -23.22 4.26 15.56
CA ALA A 322 -21.78 4.15 15.77
C ALA A 322 -21.26 2.74 15.43
N LEU A 323 -21.92 1.68 15.92
CA LEU A 323 -21.56 0.30 15.61
C LEU A 323 -21.81 -0.07 14.14
N THR A 324 -22.77 0.58 13.48
CA THR A 324 -23.07 0.33 12.07
C THR A 324 -21.99 0.86 11.14
N HIS A 325 -21.49 2.08 11.39
CA HIS A 325 -20.66 2.82 10.42
C HIS A 325 -19.23 3.10 10.87
N HIS A 326 -18.92 3.00 12.17
CA HIS A 326 -17.66 3.56 12.71
C HIS A 326 -16.77 2.56 13.43
N TYR A 327 -17.28 1.38 13.79
CA TYR A 327 -16.52 0.37 14.55
C TYR A 327 -16.50 -0.99 13.86
N GLU A 328 -15.37 -1.68 13.96
CA GLU A 328 -15.20 -3.06 13.51
C GLU A 328 -15.87 -4.02 14.51
N ILE A 329 -16.93 -4.71 14.07
CA ILE A 329 -17.69 -5.65 14.91
C ILE A 329 -17.70 -7.08 14.36
N THR A 330 -16.96 -7.34 13.27
CA THR A 330 -16.81 -8.69 12.71
C THR A 330 -15.53 -9.33 13.24
N ALA A 331 -14.35 -8.92 12.79
CA ALA A 331 -13.10 -9.60 13.14
C ALA A 331 -12.70 -9.36 14.61
N ALA A 332 -12.55 -10.43 15.39
CA ALA A 332 -11.93 -10.34 16.71
C ALA A 332 -10.41 -10.15 16.60
N ASN A 333 -9.80 -9.63 17.66
CA ASN A 333 -8.35 -9.49 17.77
C ASN A 333 -7.88 -9.83 19.21
N PRO A 334 -6.60 -10.14 19.42
CA PRO A 334 -6.07 -10.51 20.73
C PRO A 334 -6.33 -9.46 21.84
N GLN A 335 -6.25 -8.17 21.50
CA GLN A 335 -6.44 -7.07 22.45
C GLN A 335 -7.89 -7.01 22.94
N LEU A 336 -8.87 -7.15 22.05
CA LEU A 336 -10.29 -7.19 22.39
C LEU A 336 -10.59 -8.35 23.35
N VAL A 337 -10.04 -9.54 23.08
CA VAL A 337 -10.25 -10.71 23.94
C VAL A 337 -9.67 -10.49 25.34
N ALA A 338 -8.45 -9.95 25.42
CA ALA A 338 -7.81 -9.65 26.71
C ALA A 338 -8.57 -8.57 27.50
N GLN A 339 -8.94 -7.46 26.86
CA GLN A 339 -9.68 -6.38 27.53
C GLN A 339 -11.09 -6.83 27.97
N PHE A 340 -11.78 -7.62 27.15
CA PHE A 340 -13.08 -8.16 27.53
C PHE A 340 -12.96 -9.16 28.69
N ALA A 341 -11.89 -9.96 28.74
CA ALA A 341 -11.63 -10.85 29.88
C ALA A 341 -11.59 -10.09 31.22
N GLU A 342 -10.94 -8.93 31.24
CA GLU A 342 -10.86 -8.06 32.42
C GLU A 342 -12.21 -7.46 32.78
N LEU A 343 -12.93 -6.89 31.80
CA LEU A 343 -14.24 -6.27 32.02
C LEU A 343 -15.31 -7.27 32.46
N ALA A 344 -15.29 -8.48 31.89
CA ALA A 344 -16.25 -9.54 32.19
C ALA A 344 -15.82 -10.42 33.38
N GLN A 345 -14.61 -10.24 33.90
CA GLN A 345 -14.01 -11.09 34.94
C GLN A 345 -14.02 -12.59 34.57
N SER A 346 -13.78 -12.90 33.28
CA SER A 346 -13.81 -14.27 32.76
C SER A 346 -12.52 -15.02 33.08
N GLU A 347 -12.56 -16.00 33.99
CA GLU A 347 -11.39 -16.85 34.27
C GLU A 347 -10.88 -17.57 33.01
N LYS A 348 -11.81 -18.00 32.15
CA LYS A 348 -11.51 -18.70 30.90
C LYS A 348 -10.72 -17.80 29.94
N LEU A 349 -11.23 -16.59 29.67
CA LEU A 349 -10.55 -15.68 28.74
C LEU A 349 -9.27 -15.11 29.35
N THR A 350 -9.22 -14.89 30.67
CA THR A 350 -7.99 -14.49 31.36
C THR A 350 -6.90 -15.56 31.23
N SER A 351 -7.25 -16.84 31.38
CA SER A 351 -6.29 -17.93 31.16
C SER A 351 -5.84 -18.00 29.70
N LEU A 352 -6.75 -17.80 28.74
CA LEU A 352 -6.40 -17.76 27.32
C LEU A 352 -5.45 -16.60 27.00
N ALA A 353 -5.66 -15.43 27.60
CA ALA A 353 -4.85 -14.24 27.35
C ALA A 353 -3.39 -14.38 27.82
N GLN A 354 -3.08 -15.35 28.68
CA GLN A 354 -1.71 -15.65 29.12
C GLN A 354 -0.90 -16.42 28.05
N ASP A 355 -1.57 -17.11 27.13
CA ASP A 355 -0.95 -17.82 26.03
C ASP A 355 -1.12 -17.03 24.72
N LYS A 356 -0.04 -16.39 24.27
CA LYS A 356 -0.06 -15.53 23.08
C LYS A 356 -0.46 -16.27 21.80
N GLU A 357 -0.05 -17.53 21.66
CA GLU A 357 -0.33 -18.31 20.45
C GLU A 357 -1.79 -18.76 20.45
N ALA A 358 -2.26 -19.30 21.57
CA ALA A 358 -3.65 -19.73 21.72
C ALA A 358 -4.63 -18.54 21.62
N LEU A 359 -4.30 -17.39 22.22
CA LEU A 359 -5.09 -16.16 22.13
C LEU A 359 -5.25 -15.71 20.67
N ARG A 360 -4.16 -15.75 19.91
CA ARG A 360 -4.18 -15.38 18.50
C ARG A 360 -4.97 -16.37 17.66
N GLU A 361 -4.78 -17.68 17.86
CA GLU A 361 -5.59 -18.68 17.15
C GLU A 361 -7.08 -18.49 17.43
N TYR A 362 -7.45 -18.29 18.71
CA TYR A 362 -8.83 -18.04 19.10
C TYR A 362 -9.39 -16.79 18.44
N ALA A 363 -8.67 -15.67 18.49
CA ALA A 363 -9.10 -14.41 17.85
C ALA A 363 -9.27 -14.55 16.33
N THR A 364 -8.39 -15.31 15.65
CA THR A 364 -8.48 -15.52 14.20
C THR A 364 -9.69 -16.36 13.79
N ARG A 365 -10.23 -17.17 14.72
CA ARG A 365 -11.34 -18.10 14.47
C ARG A 365 -12.69 -17.60 14.97
N THR A 366 -12.74 -16.43 15.59
CA THR A 366 -13.94 -15.89 16.24
C THR A 366 -14.26 -14.49 15.73
N GLN A 367 -15.54 -14.11 15.80
CA GLN A 367 -15.97 -12.73 15.64
C GLN A 367 -16.13 -12.04 16.99
N VAL A 368 -16.20 -10.70 17.00
CA VAL A 368 -16.43 -9.90 18.22
C VAL A 368 -17.61 -10.44 19.03
N ILE A 369 -18.73 -10.74 18.38
CA ILE A 369 -19.91 -11.29 19.02
C ILE A 369 -19.65 -12.64 19.72
N ASP A 370 -18.74 -13.46 19.18
CA ASP A 370 -18.40 -14.76 19.77
C ASP A 370 -17.64 -14.58 21.08
N VAL A 371 -16.74 -13.59 21.13
CA VAL A 371 -15.99 -13.23 22.34
C VAL A 371 -16.92 -12.67 23.40
N LEU A 372 -17.79 -11.73 23.04
CA LEU A 372 -18.73 -11.10 23.96
C LEU A 372 -19.75 -12.10 24.54
N ARG A 373 -20.04 -13.19 23.84
CA ARG A 373 -20.94 -14.26 24.30
C ARG A 373 -20.25 -15.29 25.22
N GLU A 374 -18.94 -15.24 25.41
CA GLU A 374 -18.26 -16.16 26.33
C GLU A 374 -18.65 -15.92 27.79
N GLU A 375 -18.99 -14.67 28.16
CA GLU A 375 -19.52 -14.33 29.47
C GLU A 375 -20.71 -13.37 29.37
N LYS A 376 -21.70 -13.55 30.25
CA LYS A 376 -22.82 -12.61 30.35
C LYS A 376 -22.45 -11.44 31.26
N VAL A 377 -22.25 -10.28 30.68
CA VAL A 377 -21.97 -9.03 31.39
C VAL A 377 -22.76 -7.87 30.78
N THR A 378 -23.20 -6.93 31.60
CA THR A 378 -23.78 -5.67 31.12
C THR A 378 -22.67 -4.63 31.02
N LEU A 379 -22.44 -4.10 29.82
CA LEU A 379 -21.45 -3.04 29.59
C LEU A 379 -22.14 -1.69 29.48
N SER A 380 -21.40 -0.62 29.79
CA SER A 380 -21.77 0.72 29.31
C SER A 380 -21.39 0.88 27.83
N ALA A 381 -22.03 1.84 27.14
CA ALA A 381 -21.71 2.16 25.76
C ALA A 381 -20.21 2.50 25.57
N ILE A 382 -19.63 3.26 26.51
CA ILE A 382 -18.20 3.64 26.48
C ILE A 382 -17.30 2.41 26.63
N GLN A 383 -17.63 1.51 27.56
CA GLN A 383 -16.87 0.26 27.72
C GLN A 383 -16.91 -0.59 26.46
N LEU A 384 -18.10 -0.77 25.85
CA LEU A 384 -18.19 -1.51 24.61
C LEU A 384 -17.33 -0.87 23.51
N LEU A 385 -17.47 0.44 23.27
CA LEU A 385 -16.69 1.13 22.24
C LEU A 385 -15.18 1.07 22.49
N SER A 386 -14.74 1.03 23.76
CA SER A 386 -13.31 0.93 24.10
C SER A 386 -12.69 -0.43 23.74
N LEU A 387 -13.50 -1.47 23.58
CA LEU A 387 -13.06 -2.80 23.14
C LEU A 387 -12.87 -2.90 21.62
N LEU A 388 -13.54 -2.02 20.87
CA LEU A 388 -13.67 -2.13 19.42
C LEU A 388 -12.66 -1.22 18.71
N ARG A 389 -12.05 -1.75 17.64
CA ARG A 389 -11.26 -0.93 16.71
C ARG A 389 -12.16 -0.07 15.85
N ARG A 390 -11.62 1.03 15.32
CA ARG A 390 -12.31 1.80 14.29
C ARG A 390 -12.52 0.95 13.03
N LEU A 391 -13.66 1.14 12.39
CA LEU A 391 -13.93 0.53 11.09
C LEU A 391 -12.93 1.07 10.06
N THR A 392 -12.40 0.18 9.22
CA THR A 392 -11.46 0.54 8.15
C THR A 392 -12.02 0.05 6.80
N PRO A 393 -11.72 0.75 5.69
CA PRO A 393 -12.16 0.31 4.38
C PRO A 393 -11.42 -0.97 3.98
N ARG A 394 -12.07 -1.81 3.20
CA ARG A 394 -11.43 -3.01 2.64
C ARG A 394 -10.86 -2.70 1.26
N LEU A 395 -9.57 -2.99 1.09
CA LEU A 395 -8.90 -2.90 -0.21
C LEU A 395 -9.16 -4.17 -1.02
N TYR A 396 -9.46 -4.00 -2.31
CA TYR A 396 -9.62 -5.05 -3.30
C TYR A 396 -8.76 -4.76 -4.53
N SER A 397 -7.97 -5.71 -4.99
CA SER A 397 -7.22 -5.57 -6.25
C SER A 397 -8.20 -5.38 -7.42
N ILE A 398 -7.99 -4.33 -8.22
CA ILE A 398 -8.89 -3.99 -9.32
C ILE A 398 -8.78 -5.03 -10.44
N ALA A 399 -9.94 -5.54 -10.86
CA ALA A 399 -10.11 -6.62 -11.83
C ALA A 399 -10.48 -6.16 -13.25
N SER A 400 -10.49 -4.85 -13.51
CA SER A 400 -10.67 -4.26 -14.84
C SER A 400 -9.51 -3.37 -15.24
N SER A 401 -9.26 -3.22 -16.54
CA SER A 401 -8.52 -2.06 -17.04
C SER A 401 -9.49 -0.91 -17.32
N GLN A 402 -9.13 0.30 -16.92
CA GLN A 402 -9.93 1.48 -17.21
C GLN A 402 -10.05 1.77 -18.72
N SER A 403 -9.06 1.34 -19.52
CA SER A 403 -9.13 1.44 -20.99
C SER A 403 -10.20 0.53 -21.60
N GLU A 404 -10.61 -0.52 -20.88
CA GLU A 404 -11.64 -1.47 -21.31
C GLU A 404 -13.03 -1.03 -20.85
N VAL A 405 -13.14 -0.58 -19.60
CA VAL A 405 -14.46 -0.39 -18.93
C VAL A 405 -14.84 1.08 -18.74
N GLY A 406 -13.98 2.01 -19.14
CA GLY A 406 -14.26 3.45 -19.07
C GLY A 406 -14.41 3.96 -17.63
N GLU A 407 -15.61 4.36 -17.26
CA GLU A 407 -15.92 4.95 -15.95
C GLU A 407 -16.38 3.90 -14.91
N GLU A 408 -16.20 2.62 -15.17
CA GLU A 408 -16.46 1.56 -14.19
C GLU A 408 -15.17 1.11 -13.50
N VAL A 409 -15.30 0.45 -12.34
CA VAL A 409 -14.25 -0.33 -11.72
C VAL A 409 -14.78 -1.70 -11.31
N HIS A 410 -14.06 -2.76 -11.68
CA HIS A 410 -14.49 -4.14 -11.44
C HIS A 410 -13.68 -4.76 -10.32
N LEU A 411 -14.31 -5.56 -9.46
CA LEU A 411 -13.67 -6.33 -8.40
C LEU A 411 -14.00 -7.83 -8.54
N THR A 412 -13.12 -8.69 -8.02
CA THR A 412 -13.39 -10.12 -7.85
C THR A 412 -13.38 -10.44 -6.36
N VAL A 413 -14.57 -10.58 -5.77
CA VAL A 413 -14.75 -10.65 -4.32
C VAL A 413 -15.14 -12.07 -3.91
N GLY A 414 -14.27 -12.73 -3.15
CA GLY A 414 -14.62 -13.95 -2.44
C GLY A 414 -15.41 -13.61 -1.18
N VAL A 415 -16.65 -14.09 -1.07
CA VAL A 415 -17.47 -13.89 0.12
C VAL A 415 -16.88 -14.68 1.27
N VAL A 416 -16.56 -13.98 2.36
CA VAL A 416 -16.13 -14.64 3.59
C VAL A 416 -17.37 -15.11 4.33
N GLU A 417 -17.56 -16.42 4.36
CA GLU A 417 -18.61 -17.08 5.12
C GLU A 417 -18.11 -18.38 5.75
N TYR A 418 -18.51 -18.65 6.99
CA TYR A 418 -18.19 -19.90 7.68
C TYR A 418 -19.20 -20.16 8.79
N GLU A 419 -19.29 -21.41 9.25
CA GLU A 419 -20.10 -21.77 10.42
C GLU A 419 -19.23 -21.75 11.68
N TYR A 420 -19.74 -21.14 12.75
CA TYR A 420 -19.13 -21.20 14.07
C TYR A 420 -20.20 -21.45 15.13
N LYS A 421 -20.01 -22.52 15.91
CA LYS A 421 -20.97 -22.99 16.94
C LYS A 421 -22.43 -23.08 16.42
N GLY A 422 -22.62 -23.54 15.18
CA GLY A 422 -23.94 -23.71 14.56
C GLY A 422 -24.60 -22.44 14.02
N GLU A 423 -23.89 -21.31 14.03
CA GLU A 423 -24.36 -20.05 13.42
C GLU A 423 -23.46 -19.64 12.25
N GLN A 424 -24.05 -19.03 11.23
CA GLN A 424 -23.30 -18.48 10.11
C GLN A 424 -22.60 -17.19 10.53
N ARG A 425 -21.32 -17.07 10.16
CA ARG A 425 -20.49 -15.87 10.27
C ARG A 425 -20.20 -15.36 8.86
N LEU A 426 -20.31 -14.05 8.69
CA LEU A 426 -20.05 -13.37 7.42
C LEU A 426 -18.97 -12.29 7.64
N GLY A 427 -18.09 -12.10 6.66
CA GLY A 427 -17.15 -10.98 6.68
C GLY A 427 -17.86 -9.66 6.33
N GLY A 428 -17.51 -8.58 7.02
CA GLY A 428 -18.14 -7.26 6.90
C GLY A 428 -18.22 -6.77 5.45
N ALA A 429 -17.07 -6.39 4.86
CA ALA A 429 -17.02 -5.85 3.50
C ALA A 429 -17.50 -6.81 2.41
N SER A 430 -17.07 -8.08 2.47
CA SER A 430 -17.41 -9.05 1.42
C SER A 430 -18.91 -9.37 1.37
N SER A 431 -19.58 -9.46 2.53
CA SER A 431 -21.03 -9.67 2.58
C SER A 431 -21.82 -8.38 2.31
N PHE A 432 -21.26 -7.21 2.66
CA PHE A 432 -21.83 -5.92 2.29
C PHE A 432 -21.98 -5.82 0.76
N LEU A 433 -20.90 -6.04 0.01
CA LEU A 433 -20.92 -6.01 -1.46
C LEU A 433 -21.74 -7.13 -2.11
N ALA A 434 -21.75 -8.33 -1.51
CA ALA A 434 -22.36 -9.50 -2.13
C ALA A 434 -23.84 -9.70 -1.80
N HIS A 435 -24.30 -9.25 -0.62
CA HIS A 435 -25.59 -9.65 -0.06
C HIS A 435 -26.42 -8.51 0.54
N GLN A 436 -25.81 -7.37 0.88
CA GLN A 436 -26.54 -6.25 1.50
C GLN A 436 -26.83 -5.13 0.52
N LEU A 437 -25.84 -4.80 -0.32
CA LEU A 437 -25.94 -3.70 -1.26
C LEU A 437 -26.75 -4.14 -2.49
N GLU A 438 -27.83 -3.42 -2.79
CA GLU A 438 -28.63 -3.62 -4.00
C GLU A 438 -28.02 -2.88 -5.20
N GLU A 439 -28.28 -3.34 -6.41
CA GLU A 439 -27.87 -2.63 -7.63
C GLU A 439 -28.48 -1.22 -7.65
N GLY A 440 -27.66 -0.21 -7.96
CA GLY A 440 -27.97 1.22 -7.89
C GLY A 440 -27.74 1.86 -6.52
N ALA A 441 -27.48 1.09 -5.46
CA ALA A 441 -27.26 1.64 -4.13
C ALA A 441 -25.87 2.31 -4.01
N PRO A 442 -25.74 3.35 -3.16
CA PRO A 442 -24.50 4.11 -3.02
C PRO A 442 -23.43 3.31 -2.26
N VAL A 443 -22.18 3.42 -2.69
CA VAL A 443 -21.00 2.84 -2.04
C VAL A 443 -19.85 3.83 -2.02
N LYS A 444 -19.23 3.99 -0.84
CA LYS A 444 -18.10 4.90 -0.67
C LYS A 444 -16.79 4.22 -1.06
N VAL A 445 -16.10 4.78 -2.06
CA VAL A 445 -14.89 4.21 -2.64
C VAL A 445 -13.77 5.23 -2.83
N PHE A 446 -12.53 4.74 -2.89
CA PHE A 446 -11.36 5.51 -3.31
C PHE A 446 -10.34 4.59 -3.97
N VAL A 447 -9.47 5.14 -4.81
CA VAL A 447 -8.37 4.38 -5.44
C VAL A 447 -7.12 4.49 -4.59
N GLU A 448 -6.53 3.34 -4.27
CA GLU A 448 -5.21 3.23 -3.64
C GLU A 448 -4.20 2.85 -4.73
N HIS A 449 -3.35 3.79 -5.11
CA HIS A 449 -2.37 3.57 -6.17
C HIS A 449 -1.20 2.69 -5.69
N ASN A 450 -0.92 1.62 -6.44
CA ASN A 450 0.14 0.66 -6.11
C ASN A 450 1.31 0.75 -7.10
N ASN A 451 2.38 1.46 -6.76
CA ASN A 451 3.55 1.60 -7.65
C ASN A 451 4.43 0.34 -7.74
N ASN A 452 4.14 -0.70 -6.93
CA ASN A 452 4.98 -1.89 -6.81
C ASN A 452 4.38 -3.14 -7.47
N PHE A 453 3.13 -3.07 -7.94
CA PHE A 453 2.46 -4.13 -8.67
C PHE A 453 1.86 -3.60 -9.98
N LYS A 454 2.69 -3.52 -11.03
CA LYS A 454 2.33 -2.89 -12.31
C LYS A 454 2.83 -3.67 -13.51
N LEU A 455 2.11 -3.52 -14.62
CA LEU A 455 2.59 -3.93 -15.94
C LEU A 455 3.93 -3.24 -16.26
N PRO A 456 4.84 -3.92 -16.97
CA PRO A 456 6.05 -3.29 -17.47
C PRO A 456 5.68 -2.20 -18.50
N SER A 457 6.53 -1.19 -18.63
CA SER A 457 6.40 -0.17 -19.68
C SER A 457 6.76 -0.71 -21.07
N ASP A 458 7.52 -1.80 -21.16
CA ASP A 458 7.81 -2.48 -22.42
C ASP A 458 6.70 -3.50 -22.75
N ASP A 459 5.92 -3.18 -23.77
CA ASP A 459 4.84 -4.03 -24.26
C ASP A 459 5.32 -5.35 -24.89
N ASN A 460 6.62 -5.51 -25.14
CA ASN A 460 7.21 -6.77 -25.62
C ASN A 460 7.65 -7.70 -24.49
N ALA A 461 7.74 -7.20 -23.25
CA ALA A 461 8.17 -7.99 -22.12
C ALA A 461 7.18 -9.15 -21.86
N PRO A 462 7.65 -10.39 -21.72
CA PRO A 462 6.79 -11.52 -21.38
C PRO A 462 6.30 -11.46 -19.92
N LEU A 463 5.11 -11.98 -19.64
CA LEU A 463 4.54 -12.05 -18.29
C LEU A 463 4.23 -13.49 -17.90
N ILE A 464 4.63 -13.88 -16.70
CA ILE A 464 4.17 -15.09 -16.01
C ILE A 464 3.35 -14.63 -14.81
N MET A 465 2.06 -14.95 -14.81
CA MET A 465 1.09 -14.50 -13.81
C MET A 465 0.57 -15.70 -13.03
N VAL A 466 0.72 -15.71 -11.72
CA VAL A 466 0.27 -16.79 -10.83
C VAL A 466 -0.80 -16.27 -9.88
N GLY A 467 -2.05 -16.66 -10.12
CA GLY A 467 -3.21 -16.09 -9.41
C GLY A 467 -4.32 -17.10 -9.18
N PRO A 468 -4.22 -18.01 -8.20
CA PRO A 468 -5.29 -18.91 -7.84
C PRO A 468 -6.46 -18.18 -7.14
N GLY A 469 -7.68 -18.66 -7.36
CA GLY A 469 -8.91 -18.10 -6.79
C GLY A 469 -9.07 -16.61 -7.12
N THR A 470 -9.38 -15.79 -6.11
CA THR A 470 -9.53 -14.33 -6.26
C THR A 470 -8.23 -13.62 -6.60
N GLY A 471 -7.07 -14.29 -6.48
CA GLY A 471 -5.78 -13.78 -6.96
C GLY A 471 -5.73 -13.57 -8.48
N ILE A 472 -6.74 -14.02 -9.21
CA ILE A 472 -6.89 -13.76 -10.64
C ILE A 472 -7.26 -12.30 -10.97
N ALA A 473 -7.79 -11.55 -9.98
CA ALA A 473 -8.32 -10.21 -10.16
C ALA A 473 -7.39 -9.26 -10.95
N PRO A 474 -6.16 -8.95 -10.48
CA PRO A 474 -5.31 -8.02 -11.20
C PRO A 474 -4.83 -8.58 -12.55
N PHE A 475 -4.81 -9.91 -12.74
CA PHE A 475 -4.40 -10.49 -14.03
C PHE A 475 -5.47 -10.34 -15.11
N ARG A 476 -6.75 -10.24 -14.73
CA ARG A 476 -7.81 -9.83 -15.65
C ARG A 476 -7.58 -8.41 -16.15
N SER A 477 -7.30 -7.45 -15.25
CA SER A 477 -7.00 -6.07 -15.65
C SER A 477 -5.71 -5.96 -16.48
N PHE A 478 -4.68 -6.76 -16.18
CA PHE A 478 -3.44 -6.78 -16.95
C PHE A 478 -3.67 -7.24 -18.39
N ILE A 479 -4.47 -8.28 -18.59
CA ILE A 479 -4.71 -8.84 -19.93
C ILE A 479 -5.63 -7.96 -20.76
N GLN A 480 -6.65 -7.35 -20.15
CA GLN A 480 -7.47 -6.31 -20.80
C GLN A 480 -6.60 -5.15 -21.28
N GLU A 481 -5.73 -4.62 -20.41
CA GLU A 481 -4.87 -3.50 -20.79
C GLU A 481 -3.88 -3.86 -21.90
N ARG A 482 -3.31 -5.07 -21.86
CA ARG A 482 -2.39 -5.53 -22.91
C ARG A 482 -3.09 -5.74 -24.25
N GLU A 483 -4.34 -6.23 -24.25
CA GLU A 483 -5.15 -6.29 -25.48
C GLU A 483 -5.38 -4.88 -26.03
N ASN A 484 -5.80 -3.93 -25.19
CA ASN A 484 -6.11 -2.55 -25.62
C ASN A 484 -4.88 -1.76 -26.09
N ARG A 485 -3.69 -2.03 -25.53
CA ARG A 485 -2.42 -1.47 -26.02
C ARG A 485 -1.90 -2.15 -27.29
N GLY A 486 -2.44 -3.31 -27.66
CA GLY A 486 -1.87 -4.15 -28.72
C GLY A 486 -0.48 -4.70 -28.35
N ALA A 487 -0.26 -5.01 -27.08
CA ALA A 487 1.04 -5.45 -26.57
C ALA A 487 1.42 -6.83 -27.13
N ALA A 488 2.62 -6.92 -27.74
CA ALA A 488 3.07 -8.11 -28.46
C ALA A 488 3.78 -9.16 -27.57
N GLY A 489 4.20 -8.78 -26.35
CA GLY A 489 4.90 -9.68 -25.45
C GLY A 489 4.02 -10.83 -24.98
N LYS A 490 4.63 -11.98 -24.72
CA LYS A 490 3.90 -13.21 -24.40
C LYS A 490 3.24 -13.13 -23.01
N ASN A 491 2.03 -13.65 -22.86
CA ASN A 491 1.33 -13.73 -21.58
C ASN A 491 1.05 -15.18 -21.19
N TRP A 492 1.37 -15.52 -19.95
CA TRP A 492 1.10 -16.84 -19.37
C TRP A 492 0.40 -16.68 -18.02
N LEU A 493 -0.78 -17.29 -17.90
CA LEU A 493 -1.53 -17.38 -16.65
C LEU A 493 -1.44 -18.80 -16.06
N LEU A 494 -1.07 -18.89 -14.79
CA LEU A 494 -1.23 -20.06 -13.95
C LEU A 494 -2.38 -19.80 -12.98
N PHE A 495 -3.51 -20.47 -13.21
CA PHE A 495 -4.72 -20.34 -12.40
C PHE A 495 -4.95 -21.62 -11.59
N GLY A 496 -5.59 -21.50 -10.43
CA GLY A 496 -6.03 -22.68 -9.69
C GLY A 496 -7.21 -22.40 -8.78
N ASP A 497 -8.07 -23.40 -8.61
CA ASP A 497 -9.17 -23.36 -7.64
C ASP A 497 -9.54 -24.79 -7.18
N ARG A 498 -10.75 -25.00 -6.67
CA ARG A 498 -11.23 -26.28 -6.13
C ARG A 498 -11.57 -27.24 -7.25
N THR A 499 -12.49 -26.88 -8.13
CA THR A 499 -12.98 -27.74 -9.21
C THR A 499 -13.10 -27.00 -10.54
N PHE A 500 -12.89 -27.70 -11.65
CA PHE A 500 -13.03 -27.12 -12.99
C PHE A 500 -14.45 -26.64 -13.29
N THR A 501 -15.46 -27.41 -12.88
CA THR A 501 -16.86 -27.16 -13.26
C THR A 501 -17.55 -26.10 -12.41
N GLN A 502 -17.09 -25.87 -11.18
CA GLN A 502 -17.74 -24.93 -10.25
C GLN A 502 -16.91 -23.68 -9.97
N ASP A 503 -15.58 -23.73 -10.12
CA ASP A 503 -14.72 -22.70 -9.55
C ASP A 503 -13.79 -22.03 -10.57
N PHE A 504 -13.96 -22.30 -11.87
CA PHE A 504 -13.15 -21.70 -12.91
C PHE A 504 -13.62 -20.27 -13.26
N LEU A 505 -13.12 -19.31 -12.50
CA LEU A 505 -13.45 -17.90 -12.62
C LEU A 505 -13.11 -17.35 -14.02
N TYR A 506 -14.05 -16.62 -14.63
CA TYR A 506 -13.91 -15.98 -15.95
C TYR A 506 -13.49 -16.93 -17.09
N GLN A 507 -13.86 -18.22 -17.01
CA GLN A 507 -13.45 -19.26 -17.96
C GLN A 507 -13.60 -18.86 -19.44
N VAL A 508 -14.76 -18.30 -19.82
CA VAL A 508 -15.05 -17.93 -21.21
C VAL A 508 -14.13 -16.81 -21.69
N GLU A 509 -13.82 -15.85 -20.82
CA GLU A 509 -12.93 -14.72 -21.12
C GLU A 509 -11.50 -15.22 -21.38
N TRP A 510 -10.98 -16.13 -20.55
CA TRP A 510 -9.66 -16.73 -20.77
C TRP A 510 -9.58 -17.56 -22.05
N GLN A 511 -10.63 -18.31 -22.38
CA GLN A 511 -10.70 -19.05 -23.64
C GLN A 511 -10.70 -18.12 -24.86
N LYS A 512 -11.37 -16.96 -24.76
CA LYS A 512 -11.32 -15.92 -25.81
C LYS A 512 -9.90 -15.41 -25.99
N TYR A 513 -9.18 -15.10 -24.90
CA TYR A 513 -7.81 -14.61 -24.97
C TYR A 513 -6.80 -15.63 -25.50
N LEU A 514 -6.97 -16.92 -25.17
CA LEU A 514 -6.17 -18.00 -25.77
C LEU A 514 -6.39 -18.09 -27.27
N LYS A 515 -7.65 -17.95 -27.72
CA LYS A 515 -8.00 -18.03 -29.13
C LYS A 515 -7.53 -16.83 -29.93
N SER A 516 -7.57 -15.62 -29.36
CA SER A 516 -7.07 -14.40 -30.01
C SER A 516 -5.53 -14.31 -30.01
N GLY A 517 -4.86 -15.07 -29.14
CA GLY A 517 -3.40 -15.04 -29.00
C GLY A 517 -2.89 -13.97 -28.04
N VAL A 518 -3.79 -13.20 -27.41
CA VAL A 518 -3.44 -12.27 -26.32
C VAL A 518 -2.89 -13.05 -25.13
N LEU A 519 -3.55 -14.15 -24.75
CA LEU A 519 -3.00 -15.10 -23.79
C LEU A 519 -2.31 -16.23 -24.56
N ASN A 520 -1.01 -16.40 -24.38
CA ASN A 520 -0.26 -17.43 -25.10
C ASN A 520 -0.31 -18.78 -24.40
N ARG A 521 -0.52 -18.77 -23.07
CA ARG A 521 -0.54 -20.00 -22.28
C ARG A 521 -1.42 -19.86 -21.03
N LEU A 522 -2.13 -20.94 -20.73
CA LEU A 522 -2.94 -21.09 -19.53
C LEU A 522 -2.71 -22.47 -18.94
N ASP A 523 -2.15 -22.54 -17.73
CA ASP A 523 -2.07 -23.77 -16.96
C ASP A 523 -3.01 -23.68 -15.76
N VAL A 524 -3.82 -24.72 -15.56
CA VAL A 524 -4.86 -24.76 -14.53
C VAL A 524 -4.61 -25.86 -13.49
N ALA A 525 -4.88 -25.54 -12.23
CA ALA A 525 -4.73 -26.44 -11.09
C ALA A 525 -6.03 -26.56 -10.29
N PHE A 526 -6.72 -27.69 -10.40
CA PHE A 526 -7.94 -27.95 -9.63
C PHE A 526 -7.64 -28.94 -8.51
N SER A 527 -7.78 -28.48 -7.27
CA SER A 527 -7.34 -29.21 -6.08
C SER A 527 -8.28 -30.36 -5.66
N ARG A 528 -9.47 -30.46 -6.26
CA ARG A 528 -10.52 -31.42 -5.86
C ARG A 528 -11.13 -32.25 -7.00
N ASP A 529 -10.62 -32.11 -8.22
CA ASP A 529 -11.11 -32.90 -9.37
C ASP A 529 -10.53 -34.33 -9.39
N GLN A 530 -9.50 -34.59 -8.58
CA GLN A 530 -8.84 -35.88 -8.45
C GLN A 530 -8.43 -36.13 -6.98
N HIS A 531 -7.99 -37.37 -6.69
CA HIS A 531 -7.59 -37.77 -5.34
C HIS A 531 -6.39 -36.98 -4.81
N GLU A 532 -5.39 -36.73 -5.67
CA GLU A 532 -4.21 -35.94 -5.32
C GLU A 532 -4.47 -34.44 -5.50
N LYS A 533 -4.10 -33.62 -4.52
CA LYS A 533 -4.31 -32.18 -4.62
C LYS A 533 -3.29 -31.55 -5.57
N VAL A 534 -3.78 -30.96 -6.66
CA VAL A 534 -2.96 -30.20 -7.61
C VAL A 534 -3.12 -28.71 -7.36
N TYR A 535 -2.01 -28.01 -7.16
CA TYR A 535 -1.95 -26.57 -6.94
C TYR A 535 -1.04 -25.88 -7.97
N VAL A 536 -1.06 -24.56 -8.01
CA VAL A 536 -0.32 -23.76 -9.01
C VAL A 536 1.20 -23.96 -8.93
N GLN A 537 1.77 -24.20 -7.74
CA GLN A 537 3.19 -24.52 -7.59
C GLN A 537 3.57 -25.86 -8.23
N HIS A 538 2.64 -26.83 -8.26
CA HIS A 538 2.89 -28.10 -8.96
C HIS A 538 2.93 -27.86 -10.48
N ARG A 539 2.01 -27.06 -11.02
CA ARG A 539 2.03 -26.65 -12.44
C ARG A 539 3.29 -25.85 -12.79
N LEU A 540 3.77 -25.00 -11.88
CA LEU A 540 5.01 -24.27 -12.07
C LEU A 540 6.21 -25.22 -12.21
N LEU A 541 6.30 -26.23 -11.35
CA LEU A 541 7.37 -27.24 -11.38
C LEU A 541 7.26 -28.16 -12.60
N GLU A 542 6.05 -28.58 -12.99
CA GLU A 542 5.81 -29.36 -14.20
C GLU A 542 6.28 -28.63 -15.47
N GLN A 543 6.24 -27.28 -15.45
CA GLN A 543 6.66 -26.44 -16.57
C GLN A 543 8.00 -25.75 -16.31
N ALA A 544 8.84 -26.29 -15.42
CA ALA A 544 10.07 -25.66 -14.95
C ALA A 544 10.98 -25.16 -16.08
N GLU A 545 11.21 -25.99 -17.11
CA GLU A 545 12.06 -25.64 -18.26
C GLU A 545 11.54 -24.37 -18.98
N LEU A 546 10.23 -24.30 -19.24
CA LEU A 546 9.63 -23.17 -19.94
C LEU A 546 9.57 -21.92 -19.05
N VAL A 547 9.30 -22.08 -17.75
CA VAL A 547 9.37 -20.98 -16.78
C VAL A 547 10.78 -20.38 -16.79
N TRP A 548 11.80 -21.22 -16.68
CA TRP A 548 13.19 -20.78 -16.74
C TRP A 548 13.53 -20.08 -18.05
N GLN A 549 13.12 -20.63 -19.19
CA GLN A 549 13.29 -20.02 -20.50
C GLN A 549 12.71 -18.60 -20.55
N TRP A 550 11.47 -18.42 -20.10
CA TRP A 550 10.82 -17.10 -20.09
C TRP A 550 11.53 -16.11 -19.14
N LEU A 551 12.01 -16.58 -17.98
CA LEU A 551 12.83 -15.75 -17.10
C LEU A 551 14.12 -15.27 -17.79
N GLN A 552 14.76 -16.14 -18.59
CA GLN A 552 15.93 -15.73 -19.39
C GLN A 552 15.55 -14.79 -20.54
N GLU A 553 14.35 -14.91 -21.11
CA GLU A 553 13.79 -13.98 -22.10
C GLU A 553 13.38 -12.61 -21.51
N GLY A 554 13.61 -12.37 -20.21
CA GLY A 554 13.29 -11.09 -19.58
C GLY A 554 11.89 -11.03 -18.96
N ALA A 555 11.21 -12.16 -18.78
CA ALA A 555 9.85 -12.19 -18.25
C ALA A 555 9.72 -11.53 -16.87
N TYR A 556 8.56 -10.92 -16.64
CA TYR A 556 8.12 -10.47 -15.33
C TYR A 556 7.24 -11.56 -14.71
N PHE A 557 7.53 -11.89 -13.46
CA PHE A 557 6.85 -12.90 -12.67
C PHE A 557 5.96 -12.22 -11.62
N TYR A 558 4.66 -12.50 -11.65
CA TYR A 558 3.68 -11.91 -10.73
C TYR A 558 2.99 -12.98 -9.92
N VAL A 559 2.77 -12.70 -8.64
CA VAL A 559 2.00 -13.57 -7.74
C VAL A 559 0.92 -12.75 -7.04
N CYS A 560 -0.32 -13.22 -7.08
CA CYS A 560 -1.43 -12.60 -6.37
C CYS A 560 -2.31 -13.64 -5.65
N GLY A 561 -2.76 -13.34 -4.43
CA GLY A 561 -3.64 -14.19 -3.62
C GLY A 561 -3.14 -14.40 -2.18
N ASP A 562 -3.36 -15.59 -1.62
CA ASP A 562 -3.06 -15.93 -0.22
C ASP A 562 -1.58 -15.75 0.15
N ALA A 563 -1.30 -14.83 1.07
CA ALA A 563 0.06 -14.55 1.57
C ALA A 563 0.62 -15.62 2.52
N SER A 564 -0.26 -16.31 3.26
CA SER A 564 0.10 -17.22 4.35
C SER A 564 0.71 -18.54 3.88
N ARG A 565 0.20 -19.07 2.76
CA ARG A 565 0.54 -20.40 2.22
C ARG A 565 0.93 -20.33 0.76
N MET A 566 0.02 -19.86 -0.10
CA MET A 566 0.21 -19.94 -1.55
C MET A 566 1.44 -19.17 -2.03
N ALA A 567 1.60 -17.92 -1.58
CA ALA A 567 2.74 -17.10 -1.97
C ALA A 567 4.10 -17.74 -1.56
N LYS A 568 4.15 -18.38 -0.39
CA LYS A 568 5.35 -19.08 0.09
C LYS A 568 5.66 -20.30 -0.78
N ASP A 569 4.64 -21.13 -1.06
CA ASP A 569 4.80 -22.33 -1.88
C ASP A 569 5.23 -22.00 -3.32
N VAL A 570 4.65 -20.96 -3.93
CA VAL A 570 5.03 -20.48 -5.26
C VAL A 570 6.45 -19.92 -5.26
N HIS A 571 6.83 -19.16 -4.23
CA HIS A 571 8.19 -18.63 -4.10
C HIS A 571 9.22 -19.76 -3.99
N GLN A 572 8.92 -20.78 -3.19
CA GLN A 572 9.78 -21.96 -3.05
C GLN A 572 9.90 -22.74 -4.35
N ALA A 573 8.78 -22.96 -5.04
CA ALA A 573 8.77 -23.60 -6.35
C ALA A 573 9.58 -22.82 -7.38
N LEU A 574 9.50 -21.48 -7.39
CA LEU A 574 10.30 -20.63 -8.27
C LEU A 574 11.80 -20.79 -8.00
N ILE A 575 12.22 -20.82 -6.73
CA ILE A 575 13.64 -21.08 -6.38
C ILE A 575 14.06 -22.46 -6.87
N THR A 576 13.23 -23.49 -6.69
CA THR A 576 13.50 -24.84 -7.19
C THR A 576 13.62 -24.88 -8.71
N VAL A 577 12.79 -24.14 -9.46
CA VAL A 577 12.93 -24.01 -10.92
C VAL A 577 14.30 -23.41 -11.28
N VAL A 578 14.69 -22.32 -10.63
CA VAL A 578 15.97 -21.65 -10.87
C VAL A 578 17.16 -22.56 -10.54
N GLU A 579 17.08 -23.29 -9.43
CA GLU A 579 18.09 -24.26 -9.02
C GLU A 579 18.26 -25.37 -10.07
N GLN A 580 17.16 -26.03 -10.45
CA GLN A 580 17.18 -27.17 -11.36
C GLN A 580 17.54 -26.79 -12.79
N GLN A 581 16.95 -25.73 -13.32
CA GLN A 581 17.07 -25.36 -14.73
C GLN A 581 18.23 -24.39 -14.99
N GLY A 582 18.63 -23.61 -13.99
CA GLY A 582 19.80 -22.74 -14.05
C GLY A 582 21.11 -23.43 -13.71
N GLY A 583 21.08 -24.66 -13.17
CA GLY A 583 22.27 -25.36 -12.70
C GLY A 583 22.96 -24.65 -11.54
N LEU A 584 22.19 -23.89 -10.75
CA LEU A 584 22.66 -23.11 -9.62
C LEU A 584 22.53 -23.93 -8.33
N ASN A 585 23.35 -23.63 -7.33
CA ASN A 585 23.08 -24.13 -5.99
C ASN A 585 21.96 -23.32 -5.32
N ARG A 586 21.48 -23.79 -4.17
CA ARG A 586 20.37 -23.18 -3.46
C ARG A 586 20.56 -21.70 -3.11
N GLU A 587 21.73 -21.32 -2.60
CA GLU A 587 22.06 -19.94 -2.22
C GLU A 587 22.07 -19.02 -3.44
N GLN A 588 22.65 -19.49 -4.55
CA GLN A 588 22.68 -18.77 -5.83
C GLN A 588 21.28 -18.62 -6.44
N ALA A 589 20.40 -19.63 -6.29
CA ALA A 589 19.03 -19.56 -6.76
C ALA A 589 18.21 -18.55 -5.95
N GLU A 590 18.40 -18.51 -4.62
CA GLU A 590 17.80 -17.50 -3.75
C GLU A 590 18.29 -16.09 -4.09
N GLU A 591 19.59 -15.92 -4.34
CA GLU A 591 20.17 -14.66 -4.80
C GLU A 591 19.56 -14.23 -6.15
N TYR A 592 19.45 -15.14 -7.12
CA TYR A 592 18.83 -14.85 -8.42
C TYR A 592 17.39 -14.35 -8.27
N VAL A 593 16.57 -15.02 -7.45
CA VAL A 593 15.18 -14.60 -7.21
C VAL A 593 15.12 -13.26 -6.45
N SER A 594 16.06 -13.01 -5.53
CA SER A 594 16.21 -11.70 -4.87
C SER A 594 16.55 -10.59 -5.88
N GLU A 595 17.46 -10.85 -6.82
CA GLU A 595 17.79 -9.90 -7.90
C GLU A 595 16.58 -9.65 -8.82
N LEU A 596 15.73 -10.65 -9.10
CA LEU A 596 14.46 -10.41 -9.80
C LEU A 596 13.55 -9.44 -9.05
N ARG A 597 13.44 -9.55 -7.72
CA ARG A 597 12.65 -8.63 -6.89
C ARG A 597 13.23 -7.22 -6.93
N LYS A 598 14.55 -7.07 -6.76
CA LYS A 598 15.25 -5.77 -6.84
C LYS A 598 15.10 -5.12 -8.21
N ALA A 599 15.12 -5.92 -9.28
CA ALA A 599 14.87 -5.47 -10.64
C ALA A 599 13.39 -5.21 -10.96
N LYS A 600 12.47 -5.33 -9.97
CA LYS A 600 11.01 -5.24 -10.13
C LYS A 600 10.45 -6.21 -11.18
N ARG A 601 11.16 -7.31 -11.45
CA ARG A 601 10.74 -8.40 -12.34
C ARG A 601 10.06 -9.55 -11.61
N TYR A 602 10.10 -9.58 -10.28
CA TYR A 602 9.26 -10.44 -9.45
C TYR A 602 8.44 -9.56 -8.48
N GLN A 603 7.13 -9.47 -8.71
CA GLN A 603 6.20 -8.62 -7.96
C GLN A 603 5.10 -9.45 -7.30
N ARG A 604 4.65 -9.03 -6.11
CA ARG A 604 3.62 -9.75 -5.34
C ARG A 604 2.53 -8.80 -4.87
N ASP A 605 1.28 -9.22 -5.03
CA ASP A 605 0.09 -8.58 -4.45
C ASP A 605 -0.67 -9.62 -3.62
N VAL A 606 -0.21 -9.84 -2.40
CA VAL A 606 -0.65 -10.94 -1.54
C VAL A 606 -1.21 -10.42 -0.23
N TYR A 607 -2.27 -11.07 0.26
CA TYR A 607 -3.07 -10.63 1.41
C TYR A 607 -3.58 -11.79 2.26
#